data_AF-B1GWN1-F1
#
_entry.id   AF-B1GWN1-F1
#
_cell.length_a   1.000
_cell.length_b   1.000
_cell.length_c   1.000
_cell.angle_alpha   90.00
_cell.angle_beta   90.00
_cell.angle_gamma   90.00
#
_symmetry.space_group_name_H-M   'P 1'
#
loop_
_entity.id
_entity.type
_entity.pdbx_description
1 polymer ?
#
loop_
_entity_poly.entity_id
_entity_poly.type
_entity_poly.pdbx_seq_one_letter_code
_entity_poly.pdbx_strand_id
1 'polypeptide(L)' 'ILLSSGITLTASHHFLMMGKKMKCDILLIFTVMLGIYFTFLQFIEYKEASFTIADSIYGTTFFMATGFHGI' A
#
# COMPACT_ATOMS: atom_id res chain seq x y z
N ILE A 1 -0.51 -2.54 -7.35
CA ILE A 1 -1.31 -1.67 -6.46
C ILE A 1 -0.53 -0.43 -6.07
N LEU A 2 0.62 -0.57 -5.40
CA LEU A 2 1.44 0.56 -4.97
C LEU A 2 1.92 1.46 -6.14
N LEU A 3 2.35 0.87 -7.27
CA LEU A 3 2.71 1.66 -8.47
C LEU A 3 1.53 2.52 -8.97
N SER A 4 0.35 1.92 -9.08
CA SER A 4 -0.89 2.62 -9.46
C SER A 4 -1.25 3.72 -8.45
N SER A 5 -1.06 3.47 -7.15
CA SER A 5 -1.30 4.48 -6.11
C SER A 5 -0.36 5.69 -6.28
N GLY A 6 0.92 5.46 -6.62
CA GLY A 6 1.88 6.52 -6.93
C GLY A 6 1.50 7.34 -8.17
N ILE A 7 0.96 6.69 -9.21
CA ILE A 7 0.42 7.38 -10.39
C ILE A 7 -0.78 8.27 -9.99
N THR A 8 -1.73 7.73 -9.22
CA THR A 8 -2.91 8.51 -8.78
C THR A 8 -2.53 9.69 -7.89
N LEU A 9 -1.54 9.53 -7.01
CA LEU A 9 -1.04 10.60 -6.15
C LEU A 9 -0.36 11.70 -6.96
N THR A 10 0.49 11.31 -7.93
CA THR A 10 1.17 12.26 -8.83
C THR A 10 0.15 13.05 -9.66
N ALA A 11 -0.89 12.39 -10.17
CA ALA A 11 -1.97 13.05 -10.88
C ALA A 11 -2.78 13.98 -9.95
N SER A 12 -3.08 13.55 -8.72
CA SER A 12 -3.74 14.38 -7.70
C SER A 12 -2.95 15.65 -7.42
N HIS A 13 -1.63 15.53 -7.22
CA HIS A 13 -0.73 16.66 -7.02
C HIS A 13 -0.74 17.64 -8.20
N HIS A 14 -0.74 17.14 -9.43
CA HIS A 14 -0.83 18.00 -10.61
C HIS A 14 -2.17 18.76 -10.68
N PHE A 15 -3.30 18.13 -10.32
CA PHE A 15 -4.59 18.83 -10.26
C PHE A 15 -4.69 19.85 -9.12
N LEU A 16 -4.01 19.61 -8.00
CA LEU A 16 -3.86 20.58 -6.92
C LEU A 16 -3.17 21.86 -7.42
N MET A 17 -2.04 21.70 -8.13
CA MET A 17 -1.29 22.82 -8.72
C MET A 17 -2.11 23.59 -9.77
N MET A 18 -3.05 22.93 -10.44
CA MET A 18 -3.99 23.54 -11.39
C MET A 18 -5.23 24.17 -10.73
N GLY A 19 -5.35 24.16 -9.40
CA GLY A 19 -6.53 24.66 -8.67
C GLY A 19 -7.81 23.81 -8.87
N LYS A 20 -7.69 22.60 -9.44
CA LYS A 20 -8.82 21.71 -9.75
C LYS A 20 -9.15 20.80 -8.56
N LYS A 21 -9.75 21.39 -7.52
CA LYS A 21 -10.01 20.73 -6.23
C LYS A 21 -10.79 19.41 -6.33
N MET A 22 -11.89 19.38 -7.08
CA MET A 22 -12.70 18.16 -7.24
C MET A 22 -11.90 16.97 -7.79
N LYS A 23 -11.02 17.19 -8.79
CA LYS A 23 -10.21 16.11 -9.36
C LYS A 23 -9.07 15.68 -8.44
N CYS A 24 -8.50 16.61 -7.70
CA CYS A 24 -7.52 16.32 -6.65
C CYS A 24 -8.15 15.40 -5.60
N ASP A 25 -9.29 15.79 -5.02
CA ASP A 25 -9.95 15.02 -3.95
C ASP A 25 -10.33 13.61 -4.43
N ILE A 26 -10.89 13.47 -5.64
CA ILE A 26 -11.24 12.16 -6.21
C ILE A 26 -10.00 11.26 -6.37
N LEU A 27 -8.91 11.77 -6.94
CA LEU A 27 -7.70 10.98 -7.16
C LEU A 27 -6.99 10.62 -5.87
N LEU A 28 -7.00 11.51 -4.88
CA LEU A 28 -6.47 11.24 -3.55
C LEU A 28 -7.25 10.12 -2.86
N ILE A 29 -8.59 10.12 -2.97
CA ILE A 29 -9.43 9.01 -2.47
C ILE A 29 -9.03 7.70 -3.15
N PHE A 30 -8.80 7.68 -4.47
CA PHE A 30 -8.31 6.47 -5.15
C PHE A 30 -6.94 6.02 -4.63
N THR A 31 -6.02 6.94 -4.35
CA THR A 31 -4.71 6.61 -3.75
C THR A 31 -4.90 5.90 -2.40
N VAL A 32 -5.73 6.45 -1.51
CA VAL A 32 -6.00 5.87 -0.18
C VAL A 32 -6.67 4.50 -0.30
N MET A 33 -7.66 4.36 -1.19
CA MET A 33 -8.33 3.07 -1.41
C MET A 33 -7.38 1.99 -1.92
N LEU A 34 -6.44 2.34 -2.81
CA LEU A 34 -5.40 1.42 -3.27
C LEU A 34 -4.44 1.03 -2.12
N GLY A 35 -4.11 1.96 -1.22
CA GLY A 35 -3.33 1.66 -0.01
C GLY A 35 -4.02 0.66 0.92
N ILE A 36 -5.30 0.92 1.24
CA ILE A 36 -6.11 0.00 2.06
C ILE A 36 -6.22 -1.38 1.39
N TYR A 37 -6.43 -1.41 0.07
CA TYR A 37 -6.50 -2.66 -0.68
C TYR A 37 -5.18 -3.44 -0.63
N PHE A 38 -4.03 -2.77 -0.71
CA PHE A 38 -2.71 -3.40 -0.53
C PHE A 38 -2.57 -3.99 0.88
N THR A 39 -2.90 -3.24 1.93
CA THR A 39 -2.80 -3.73 3.32
C THR A 39 -3.70 -4.94 3.57
N PHE A 40 -4.90 -4.97 2.98
CA PHE A 40 -5.80 -6.12 3.08
C PHE A 40 -5.21 -7.38 2.42
N LEU A 41 -4.60 -7.23 1.24
CA LEU A 41 -3.90 -8.36 0.60
C LEU A 41 -2.68 -8.81 1.39
N GLN A 42 -1.92 -7.89 1.99
CA GLN A 42 -0.78 -8.23 2.85
C GLN A 42 -1.22 -9.06 4.06
N PHE A 43 -2.37 -8.72 4.65
CA PHE A 43 -2.95 -9.51 5.74
C PHE A 43 -3.35 -10.93 5.29
N ILE A 44 -3.94 -11.07 4.11
CA ILE A 44 -4.27 -12.39 3.55
C ILE A 44 -2.98 -13.20 3.29
N GLU A 45 -1.96 -12.58 2.71
CA GLU A 45 -0.65 -13.21 2.49
C GLU A 45 -0.08 -13.77 3.80
N TYR A 46 -0.14 -12.99 4.89
CA TYR A 46 0.35 -13.44 6.20
C TYR A 46 -0.48 -14.59 6.80
N LYS A 47 -1.78 -14.65 6.53
CA LYS A 47 -2.63 -15.73 7.00
C LYS A 47 -2.44 -17.04 6.23
N GLU A 48 -2.22 -16.94 4.93
CA GLU A 48 -2.06 -18.10 4.04
C GLU A 48 -0.61 -18.60 3.95
N ALA A 49 0.35 -17.86 4.51
CA ALA A 49 1.75 -18.28 4.58
C ALA A 49 1.89 -19.63 5.31
N SER A 50 2.60 -20.59 4.70
CA SER A 50 2.87 -21.91 5.28
C SER A 50 3.97 -21.91 6.35
N PHE A 51 4.45 -20.73 6.73
CA PHE A 51 5.50 -20.49 7.71
C PHE A 51 5.14 -19.27 8.55
N THR A 52 5.77 -19.16 9.71
CA THR A 52 5.53 -18.14 10.72
C THR A 52 6.80 -17.34 10.99
N ILE A 53 6.68 -16.27 11.78
CA ILE A 53 7.83 -15.48 12.23
C ILE A 53 8.83 -16.31 13.05
N ALA A 54 8.39 -17.40 13.68
CA ALA A 54 9.27 -18.27 14.47
C ALA A 54 10.10 -19.23 13.60
N ASP A 55 9.81 -19.34 12.31
CA ASP A 55 10.45 -20.32 11.42
C ASP A 55 11.78 -19.83 10.86
N SER A 56 12.86 -20.14 11.58
CA SER A 56 14.25 -19.96 11.14
C SER A 56 14.60 -18.50 10.75
N ILE A 57 15.72 -18.33 10.05
CA ILE A 57 16.17 -17.03 9.52
C ILE A 57 15.22 -16.55 8.41
N TYR A 58 14.63 -17.45 7.63
CA TYR A 58 13.75 -17.04 6.52
C TYR A 58 12.46 -16.37 7.03
N GLY A 59 11.73 -17.02 7.95
CA GLY A 59 10.48 -16.48 8.50
C GLY A 59 10.70 -15.19 9.27
N THR A 60 11.72 -15.15 10.14
CA THR A 60 12.07 -13.93 10.88
C THR A 60 12.39 -12.75 9.96
N THR A 61 13.26 -12.94 8.95
CA THR A 61 13.63 -11.86 8.02
C THR A 61 12.47 -11.43 7.14
N PHE A 62 11.65 -12.38 6.65
CA PHE A 62 10.49 -12.10 5.83
C PHE A 62 9.45 -11.24 6.56
N PHE A 63 8.97 -11.67 7.73
CA PHE A 63 7.93 -10.97 8.47
C PHE A 63 8.42 -9.65 9.07
N MET A 64 9.69 -9.56 9.49
CA MET A 64 10.25 -8.29 9.99
C MET A 64 10.34 -7.23 8.88
N ALA A 65 10.88 -7.59 7.70
CA ALA A 65 11.04 -6.63 6.61
C ALA A 65 9.71 -6.19 6.01
N THR A 66 8.82 -7.15 5.72
CA THR A 66 7.51 -6.85 5.12
C THR A 66 6.56 -6.21 6.13
N GLY A 67 6.65 -6.59 7.41
CA GLY A 67 5.84 -6.04 8.48
C GLY A 67 6.21 -4.60 8.78
N PHE A 68 7.52 -4.29 8.83
CA PHE A 68 7.98 -2.91 8.96
C PHE A 68 7.55 -2.03 7.79
N HIS A 69 7.60 -2.54 6.56
CA HIS A 69 7.09 -1.82 5.39
C HIS A 69 5.57 -1.55 5.43
N GLY A 70 4.81 -2.40 6.12
CA GLY A 70 3.34 -2.32 6.19
C GLY A 70 2.78 -1.43 7.32
N ILE A 71 3.64 -0.91 8.20
CA ILE A 71 3.29 0.00 9.32
C ILE A 71 3.43 1.46 8.86
#